data_AF-A0A9W9IZC0-F1
#
_entry.id   AF-A0A9W9IZC0-F1
#
_cell.length_a   1.000
_cell.length_b   1.000
_cell.length_c   1.000
_cell.angle_alpha   90.00
_cell.angle_beta   90.00
_cell.angle_gamma   90.00
#
_symmetry.space_group_name_H-M   'P 1'
#
loop_
_entity.id
_entity.type
_entity.pdbx_description
1 polymer ?
#
loop_
_entity_poly.entity_id
_entity_poly.type
_entity_poly.pdbx_seq_one_letter_code
_entity_poly.pdbx_strand_id
1 'polypeptide(L)'
;MVVNRSSRAERYLLHLRYLHHRIFLFRPMLARFYSMKTDTHPSLKSPSLSHRLLRESAGMCIEAAQQVASLVNETLEPYEPIGLLPWGYRIYYLHIAGVNFLAAMFQSELFTDSVSQSWKCVLLALRAHEHLSPCV
;
A
#
# COMPACT_ATOMS: atom_id res chain seq x y z
N MET A 1 18.18 -26.27 10.51
CA MET A 1 17.98 -25.08 9.64
C MET A 1 16.52 -24.80 9.24
N VAL A 2 15.58 -25.75 9.34
CA VAL A 2 14.15 -25.57 8.96
C VAL A 2 13.38 -24.60 9.88
N VAL A 3 13.72 -24.52 11.16
CA VAL A 3 13.06 -23.64 12.16
C VAL A 3 13.14 -22.15 11.81
N ASN A 4 14.17 -21.72 11.06
CA ASN A 4 14.37 -20.31 10.71
C ASN A 4 13.47 -19.85 9.54
N ARG A 5 13.05 -20.76 8.65
CA ARG A 5 12.17 -20.39 7.52
C ARG A 5 10.72 -20.25 7.95
N SER A 6 10.20 -21.16 8.78
CA SER A 6 8.82 -21.08 9.29
C SER A 6 8.61 -19.83 10.12
N SER A 7 9.52 -19.53 11.06
CA SER A 7 9.42 -18.34 11.90
C SER A 7 9.52 -17.03 11.10
N ARG A 8 10.37 -16.98 10.07
CA ARG A 8 10.42 -15.86 9.11
C ARG A 8 9.10 -15.71 8.35
N ALA A 9 8.53 -16.81 7.85
CA ALA A 9 7.26 -16.82 7.14
C ALA A 9 6.09 -16.37 8.03
N GLU A 10 6.01 -16.87 9.26
CA GLU A 10 5.00 -16.48 10.24
C GLU A 10 5.09 -15.00 10.58
N ARG A 11 6.29 -14.50 10.92
CA ARG A 11 6.51 -13.09 11.23
C ARG A 11 6.09 -12.20 10.06
N TYR A 12 6.47 -12.59 8.86
CA TYR A 12 6.12 -11.88 7.64
C TYR A 12 4.60 -11.84 7.42
N LEU A 13 3.93 -13.00 7.51
CA LEU A 13 2.48 -13.10 7.34
C LEU A 13 1.73 -12.28 8.38
N LEU A 14 2.17 -12.32 9.64
CA LEU A 14 1.59 -11.51 10.70
C LEU A 14 1.76 -10.01 10.43
N HIS A 15 2.94 -9.58 10.00
CA HIS A 15 3.18 -8.19 9.65
C HIS A 15 2.31 -7.74 8.47
N LEU A 16 2.24 -8.55 7.42
CA LEU A 16 1.42 -8.27 6.24
C LEU A 16 -0.07 -8.19 6.58
N ARG A 17 -0.57 -9.10 7.43
CA ARG A 17 -1.95 -9.08 7.92
C ARG A 17 -2.20 -7.84 8.77
N TYR A 18 -1.29 -7.49 9.67
CA TYR A 18 -1.40 -6.28 10.49
C TYR A 18 -1.51 -5.02 9.61
N LEU A 19 -0.63 -4.87 8.62
CA LEU A 19 -0.66 -3.73 7.69
C LEU A 19 -1.94 -3.70 6.86
N HIS A 20 -2.41 -4.85 6.39
CA HIS A 20 -3.68 -4.94 5.67
C HIS A 20 -4.87 -4.49 6.52
N HIS A 21 -4.92 -4.86 7.80
CA HIS A 21 -5.95 -4.37 8.73
C HIS A 21 -5.83 -2.86 8.97
N ARG A 22 -4.60 -2.30 9.05
CA ARG A 22 -4.41 -0.84 9.12
C ARG A 22 -4.99 -0.14 7.89
N ILE A 23 -4.71 -0.65 6.68
CA ILE A 23 -5.31 -0.14 5.44
C ILE A 23 -6.83 -0.18 5.55
N PHE A 24 -7.41 -1.33 5.92
CA PHE A 24 -8.85 -1.48 6.03
C PHE A 24 -9.48 -0.50 7.03
N LEU A 25 -8.85 -0.28 8.19
CA LEU A 25 -9.29 0.64 9.22
C LEU A 25 -9.32 2.10 8.75
N PHE A 26 -8.27 2.53 8.03
CA PHE A 26 -8.11 3.93 7.63
C PHE A 26 -8.64 4.25 6.23
N ARG A 27 -8.96 3.24 5.41
CA ARG A 27 -9.51 3.42 4.06
C ARG A 27 -10.77 4.31 4.00
N PRO A 28 -11.72 4.26 4.95
CA PRO A 28 -12.85 5.18 4.95
C PRO A 28 -12.45 6.65 5.10
N MET A 29 -11.37 6.93 5.85
CA MET A 29 -10.83 8.28 6.02
C MET A 29 -10.18 8.76 4.73
N LEU A 30 -9.38 7.92 4.08
CA LEU A 30 -8.84 8.18 2.75
C LEU A 30 -9.96 8.43 1.72
N ALA A 31 -11.00 7.60 1.73
CA ALA A 31 -12.17 7.72 0.85
C ALA A 31 -12.89 9.05 0.99
N ARG A 32 -13.15 9.44 2.24
CA ARG A 32 -13.74 10.73 2.54
C ARG A 32 -12.83 11.88 2.11
N PHE A 33 -11.52 11.75 2.34
CA PHE A 33 -10.55 12.79 2.03
C PHE A 33 -10.43 13.06 0.53
N TYR A 34 -10.31 12.04 -0.32
CA TYR A 34 -10.28 12.27 -1.77
C TYR A 34 -11.63 12.68 -2.37
N SER A 35 -12.74 12.42 -1.67
CA SER A 35 -14.07 12.87 -2.06
C SER A 35 -14.35 14.33 -1.66
N MET A 36 -13.51 14.95 -0.82
CA MET A 36 -13.64 16.37 -0.48
C MET A 36 -13.29 17.21 -1.69
N LYS A 37 -14.16 18.16 -2.02
CA LYS A 37 -13.84 19.17 -3.04
C LYS A 37 -12.67 20.00 -2.53
N THR A 38 -11.60 20.07 -3.32
CA THR A 38 -10.53 21.04 -3.12
C THR A 38 -11.11 22.42 -3.42
N ASP A 39 -11.51 23.15 -2.39
CA ASP A 39 -11.90 24.55 -2.56
C ASP A 39 -10.71 25.28 -3.22
N THR A 40 -10.89 25.67 -4.48
CA THR A 40 -9.86 26.26 -5.33
C THR A 40 -9.42 27.66 -4.84
N HIS A 41 -10.09 28.18 -3.82
CA HIS A 41 -9.69 29.39 -3.12
C HIS A 41 -9.06 29.02 -1.78
N PRO A 42 -7.74 29.24 -1.59
CA PRO A 42 -7.13 29.20 -0.28
C PRO A 42 -7.67 30.40 0.51
N SER A 43 -8.81 30.21 1.16
CA SER A 43 -9.17 31.06 2.28
C SER A 43 -8.00 30.97 3.26
N LEU A 44 -7.41 32.12 3.63
CA LEU A 44 -6.28 32.27 4.55
C LEU A 44 -6.52 31.68 5.97
N LYS A 45 -7.59 30.91 6.15
CA LYS A 45 -7.96 30.23 7.39
C LYS A 45 -7.13 28.96 7.53
N SER A 46 -6.50 28.82 8.69
CA SER A 46 -5.81 27.59 9.07
C SER A 46 -6.76 26.38 8.95
N PRO A 47 -6.25 25.21 8.49
CA PRO A 47 -7.09 24.03 8.36
C PRO A 47 -7.65 23.64 9.72
N SER A 48 -8.95 23.33 9.76
CA SER A 48 -9.62 22.92 10.99
C SER A 48 -8.96 21.67 11.59
N LEU A 49 -9.10 21.48 12.91
CA LEU A 49 -8.63 20.27 13.57
C LEU A 49 -9.19 19.01 12.92
N SER A 50 -10.47 19.03 12.54
CA SER A 50 -11.13 17.90 11.85
C SER A 50 -10.47 17.59 10.50
N HIS A 51 -10.14 18.62 9.71
CA HIS A 51 -9.45 18.44 8.44
C HIS A 51 -8.05 17.83 8.62
N ARG A 52 -7.28 18.34 9.59
CA ARG A 52 -5.95 17.81 9.92
C ARG A 52 -6.03 16.35 10.37
N LEU A 53 -6.96 16.02 11.28
CA LEU A 53 -7.16 14.64 11.75
C LEU A 53 -7.54 13.70 10.61
N LEU A 54 -8.40 14.15 9.69
CA LEU A 54 -8.78 13.36 8.53
C LEU A 54 -7.59 13.14 7.59
N ARG A 55 -6.79 14.18 7.33
CA ARG A 55 -5.56 14.10 6.52
C ARG A 55 -4.56 13.11 7.11
N GLU A 56 -4.24 13.24 8.41
CA GLU A 56 -3.32 12.32 9.09
C GLU A 56 -3.84 10.88 9.06
N SER A 57 -5.15 10.70 9.26
CA SER A 57 -5.78 9.37 9.20
C SER A 57 -5.72 8.76 7.79
N ALA A 58 -5.96 9.56 6.75
CA ALA A 58 -5.76 9.15 5.38
C ALA A 58 -4.29 8.81 5.10
N GLY A 59 -3.36 9.62 5.62
CA GLY A 59 -1.92 9.39 5.57
C GLY A 59 -1.52 8.04 6.17
N MET A 60 -2.09 7.64 7.31
CA MET A 60 -1.85 6.32 7.91
C MET A 60 -2.26 5.16 6.99
N CYS A 61 -3.29 5.33 6.16
CA CYS A 61 -3.67 4.35 5.14
C CYS A 61 -2.60 4.21 4.06
N ILE A 62 -2.06 5.34 3.61
CA ILE A 62 -1.01 5.40 2.57
C ILE A 62 0.31 4.84 3.09
N GLU A 63 0.71 5.21 4.31
CA GLU A 63 1.89 4.68 4.97
C GLU A 63 1.83 3.15 5.08
N ALA A 64 0.69 2.61 5.52
CA ALA A 64 0.50 1.16 5.59
C ALA A 64 0.57 0.50 4.20
N ALA A 65 0.03 1.14 3.15
CA ALA A 65 0.15 0.66 1.78
C ALA A 65 1.61 0.66 1.27
N GLN A 66 2.41 1.68 1.59
CA GLN A 66 3.84 1.72 1.28
C GLN A 66 4.60 0.59 1.97
N GLN A 67 4.30 0.35 3.25
CA GLN A 67 4.87 -0.75 4.02
C GLN A 67 4.51 -2.11 3.43
N VAL A 68 3.25 -2.32 2.99
CA VAL A 68 2.85 -3.55 2.28
C VAL A 68 3.64 -3.72 0.98
N ALA A 69 3.74 -2.67 0.17
CA ALA A 69 4.45 -2.74 -1.11
C ALA A 69 5.94 -3.07 -0.92
N SER A 70 6.61 -2.42 0.06
CA SER A 70 8.00 -2.72 0.41
C SER A 70 8.17 -4.16 0.86
N LEU A 71 7.32 -4.61 1.79
CA LEU A 71 7.38 -5.94 2.36
C LEU A 71 7.18 -7.04 1.30
N VAL A 72 6.23 -6.86 0.37
CA VAL A 72 6.04 -7.80 -0.75
C VAL A 72 7.24 -7.79 -1.70
N ASN A 73 7.82 -6.63 -1.99
CA ASN A 73 8.96 -6.53 -2.91
C ASN A 73 10.26 -7.09 -2.32
N GLU A 74 10.53 -6.89 -1.03
CA GLU A 74 11.70 -7.41 -0.33
C GLU A 74 11.72 -8.95 -0.23
N THR A 75 10.56 -9.59 -0.40
CA THR A 75 10.41 -11.04 -0.29
C THR A 75 10.27 -11.76 -1.63
N LEU A 76 10.49 -11.04 -2.73
CA LEU A 76 10.70 -11.63 -4.05
C LEU A 76 12.08 -12.27 -4.10
N GLU A 77 12.18 -13.53 -3.68
CA GLU A 77 13.39 -14.32 -3.87
C GLU A 77 13.47 -14.81 -5.33
N PRO A 78 14.53 -14.46 -6.11
CA PRO A 78 14.58 -14.72 -7.56
C PRO A 78 14.58 -16.20 -7.98
N TYR A 79 14.74 -17.13 -7.05
CA TYR A 79 14.98 -18.54 -7.32
C TYR A 79 14.05 -19.51 -6.57
N GLU A 80 13.10 -19.00 -5.76
CA GLU A 80 12.07 -19.83 -5.13
C GLU A 80 10.71 -19.55 -5.79
N PRO A 81 10.14 -20.49 -6.57
CA PRO A 81 8.91 -20.26 -7.35
C PRO A 81 7.71 -19.90 -6.46
N ILE A 82 7.72 -20.36 -5.20
CA ILE A 82 6.70 -20.03 -4.20
C ILE A 82 7.13 -18.84 -3.33
N GLY A 83 8.42 -18.47 -3.28
CA GLY A 83 8.95 -17.51 -2.31
C GLY A 83 8.46 -17.77 -0.88
N LEU A 84 8.40 -16.72 -0.05
CA LEU A 84 7.75 -16.81 1.26
C LEU A 84 6.20 -16.79 1.15
N LEU A 85 5.67 -16.28 0.04
CA LEU A 85 4.25 -16.14 -0.27
C LEU A 85 3.96 -16.63 -1.69
N PRO A 86 2.93 -17.46 -1.92
CA PRO A 86 2.51 -17.82 -3.26
C PRO A 86 2.21 -16.58 -4.12
N TRP A 87 2.51 -16.65 -5.41
CA TRP A 87 2.46 -15.50 -6.33
C TRP A 87 1.10 -14.80 -6.36
N GLY A 88 -0.01 -15.53 -6.25
CA GLY A 88 -1.36 -14.94 -6.21
C GLY A 88 -1.59 -14.05 -4.99
N TYR A 89 -1.04 -14.43 -3.82
CA TYR A 89 -1.09 -13.57 -2.63
C TYR A 89 -0.27 -12.31 -2.83
N ARG A 90 0.90 -12.39 -3.47
CA ARG A 90 1.73 -11.22 -3.78
C ARG A 90 0.96 -10.21 -4.64
N ILE A 91 0.31 -10.69 -5.72
CA ILE A 91 -0.53 -9.83 -6.57
C ILE A 91 -1.68 -9.21 -5.79
N TYR A 92 -2.36 -9.99 -4.94
CA TYR A 92 -3.46 -9.49 -4.10
C TYR A 92 -3.02 -8.31 -3.21
N TYR A 93 -1.89 -8.44 -2.52
CA TYR A 93 -1.39 -7.36 -1.65
C TYR A 93 -0.84 -6.17 -2.43
N LEU A 94 -0.18 -6.39 -3.57
CA LEU A 94 0.26 -5.32 -4.47
C LEU A 94 -0.94 -4.55 -5.04
N HIS A 95 -2.02 -5.24 -5.39
CA HIS A 95 -3.26 -4.61 -5.83
C HIS A 95 -3.85 -3.72 -4.72
N ILE A 96 -3.96 -4.24 -3.49
CA ILE A 96 -4.44 -3.46 -2.34
C ILE A 96 -3.58 -2.21 -2.12
N ALA A 97 -2.25 -2.33 -2.15
CA ALA A 97 -1.38 -1.17 -1.99
C ALA A 97 -1.59 -0.15 -3.14
N GLY A 98 -1.62 -0.64 -4.38
CA GLY A 98 -1.76 0.16 -5.59
C GLY A 98 -3.03 1.01 -5.63
N VAL A 99 -4.19 0.42 -5.29
CA VAL A 99 -5.46 1.18 -5.30
C VAL A 99 -5.47 2.32 -4.28
N ASN A 100 -4.75 2.19 -3.17
CA ASN A 100 -4.61 3.27 -2.19
C ASN A 100 -3.67 4.38 -2.68
N PHE A 101 -2.62 4.05 -3.43
CA PHE A 101 -1.78 5.08 -4.06
C PHE A 101 -2.53 5.85 -5.13
N LEU A 102 -3.31 5.16 -5.97
CA LEU A 102 -4.19 5.82 -6.95
C LEU A 102 -5.19 6.75 -6.25
N ALA A 103 -5.78 6.31 -5.14
CA ALA A 103 -6.66 7.14 -4.32
C ALA A 103 -5.96 8.41 -3.78
N ALA A 104 -4.73 8.29 -3.30
CA ALA A 104 -3.94 9.45 -2.86
C ALA A 104 -3.63 10.44 -3.99
N MET A 105 -3.43 9.95 -5.22
CA MET A 105 -3.11 10.81 -6.37
C MET A 105 -4.25 11.76 -6.76
N PHE A 106 -5.49 11.50 -6.33
CA PHE A 106 -6.61 12.42 -6.55
C PHE A 106 -6.56 13.68 -5.67
N GLN A 107 -5.70 13.71 -4.64
CA GLN A 107 -5.55 14.85 -3.73
C GLN A 107 -4.09 15.29 -3.64
N SER A 108 -3.82 16.55 -3.98
CA SER A 108 -2.47 17.11 -3.94
C SER A 108 -1.82 17.04 -2.56
N GLU A 109 -2.60 17.09 -1.49
CA GLU A 109 -2.09 17.03 -0.11
C GLU A 109 -1.57 15.64 0.28
N LEU A 110 -1.98 14.58 -0.40
CA LEU A 110 -1.53 13.21 -0.17
C LEU A 110 -0.61 12.70 -1.29
N PHE A 111 -0.63 13.35 -2.45
CA PHE A 111 0.21 12.96 -3.58
C PHE A 111 1.64 13.48 -3.41
N THR A 112 2.47 12.69 -2.75
CA THR A 112 3.89 12.98 -2.55
C THR A 112 4.78 12.19 -3.52
N ASP A 113 6.04 12.60 -3.64
CA ASP A 113 7.05 11.88 -4.42
C ASP A 113 7.23 10.43 -3.93
N SER A 114 7.11 10.19 -2.62
CA SER A 114 7.20 8.84 -2.04
C SER A 114 6.05 7.95 -2.49
N VAL A 115 4.83 8.50 -2.62
CA VAL A 115 3.67 7.78 -3.16
C VAL A 115 3.87 7.46 -4.64
N SER A 116 4.34 8.43 -5.43
CA SER A 116 4.68 8.24 -6.84
C SER A 116 5.71 7.12 -7.03
N GLN A 117 6.77 7.13 -6.22
CA GLN A 117 7.81 6.11 -6.26
C GLN A 117 7.29 4.73 -5.85
N SER A 118 6.48 4.67 -4.80
CA SER A 118 5.88 3.41 -4.34
C SER A 118 4.95 2.81 -5.39
N TRP A 119 4.18 3.64 -6.09
CA TRP A 119 3.36 3.22 -7.22
C TRP A 119 4.19 2.65 -8.37
N LYS A 120 5.31 3.29 -8.74
CA LYS A 120 6.23 2.73 -9.74
C LYS A 120 6.77 1.36 -9.32
N CYS A 121 7.17 1.21 -8.05
CA CYS A 121 7.63 -0.07 -7.52
C CYS A 121 6.54 -1.15 -7.60
N VAL A 122 5.28 -0.83 -7.29
CA VAL A 122 4.15 -1.75 -7.44
C VAL A 122 3.96 -2.17 -8.90
N LEU A 123 4.00 -1.23 -9.85
CA LEU A 123 3.87 -1.54 -11.27
C LEU A 123 4.98 -2.45 -11.78
N LEU A 124 6.23 -2.19 -11.39
CA LEU A 124 7.37 -3.04 -11.74
C LEU A 124 7.22 -4.45 -11.16
N ALA A 125 6.78 -4.55 -9.90
CA ALA A 125 6.55 -5.83 -9.25
C ALA A 125 5.41 -6.61 -9.93
N LEU A 126 4.31 -5.96 -10.30
CA LEU A 126 3.20 -6.60 -11.04
C LEU A 126 3.66 -7.10 -12.42
N ARG A 127 4.42 -6.29 -13.17
CA ARG A 127 5.01 -6.69 -14.46
C ARG A 127 5.91 -7.91 -14.32
N ALA A 128 6.70 -7.96 -13.25
CA ALA A 128 7.53 -9.12 -12.97
C ALA A 128 6.72 -10.41 -12.78
N HIS A 129 5.42 -10.35 -12.51
CA HIS A 129 4.54 -11.53 -12.42
C HIS A 129 3.78 -11.85 -13.72
N GLU A 130 3.87 -11.04 -14.77
CA GLU A 130 3.12 -11.26 -16.03
C GLU A 130 3.43 -12.63 -16.66
N HIS A 131 4.68 -13.09 -16.56
CA HIS A 131 5.11 -14.39 -17.07
C HIS A 131 4.44 -15.59 -16.37
N LEU A 132 3.81 -15.39 -15.20
CA LEU A 132 3.10 -16.44 -14.45
C LEU A 132 1.63 -16.56 -14.87
N SER A 133 1.09 -15.58 -15.60
CA SER A 133 -0.30 -15.55 -16.07
C SER A 133 -0.68 -16.65 -17.07
N PRO A 134 0.19 -17.16 -17.97
CA PRO A 134 -0.16 -18.23 -18.91
C PRO A 134 -0.29 -19.62 -18.26
N CYS A 135 0.12 -19.75 -17.00
CA CYS A 135 0.17 -21.02 -16.27
C CYS A 135 -1.10 -21.28 -15.42
N VAL A 136 -2.20 -20.57 -15.70
CA VAL A 136 -3.52 -20.74 -15.07
C VAL A 136 -4.50 -21.36 -16.06
#